data_AF-A0A7C9D8T2-F1
#
_entry.id   AF-A0A7C9D8T2-F1
#
_cell.length_a   1.000
_cell.length_b   1.000
_cell.length_c   1.000
_cell.angle_alpha   90.00
_cell.angle_beta   90.00
_cell.angle_gamma   90.00
#
_symmetry.space_group_name_H-M   'P 1'
#
loop_
_entity.id
_entity.type
_entity.pdbx_description
1 polymer ?
#
loop_
_entity_poly.entity_id
_entity_poly.type
_entity_poly.pdbx_seq_one_letter_code
_entity_poly.pdbx_strand_id
1 'polypeptide(L)'
;PVTLLLFSHLRARTMAHLWLTVLLMLLATTTLEARVVEPTLLEMATTRTGHLMQATRVFEKGPYDVTTVTVRKSRPPAPPLPLLLVSPNTTGLFPVILFVHGMLLQNSDYSDLFKHIASHGYVIVAPQV
;
A
#
# COMPACT_ATOMS: atom_id res chain seq x y z
N PRO A 1 -59.10 -19.34 48.13
CA PRO A 1 -59.04 -18.99 46.69
C PRO A 1 -58.25 -17.70 46.37
N VAL A 2 -58.38 -16.63 47.16
CA VAL A 2 -57.75 -15.31 46.89
C VAL A 2 -56.24 -15.29 47.13
N THR A 3 -55.75 -16.00 48.15
CA THR A 3 -54.31 -16.06 48.48
C THR A 3 -53.48 -16.76 47.40
N LEU A 4 -53.97 -17.86 46.81
CA LEU A 4 -53.25 -18.60 45.75
C LEU A 4 -53.08 -17.80 44.45
N LEU A 5 -54.02 -16.91 44.14
CA LEU A 5 -53.97 -16.01 42.97
C LEU A 5 -52.96 -14.86 43.15
N LEU A 6 -52.79 -14.37 44.38
CA LEU A 6 -51.78 -13.36 44.67
C LEU A 6 -50.36 -13.94 44.59
N PHE A 7 -50.18 -15.18 45.05
CA PHE A 7 -48.90 -15.91 44.94
C PHE A 7 -48.55 -16.26 43.49
N SER A 8 -49.52 -16.63 42.65
CA SER A 8 -49.27 -16.88 41.22
C SER A 8 -48.91 -15.59 40.47
N HIS A 9 -49.57 -14.46 40.78
CA HIS A 9 -49.23 -13.17 40.20
C HIS A 9 -47.88 -12.59 40.65
N LEU A 10 -47.52 -12.73 41.93
CA LEU A 10 -46.19 -12.34 42.41
C LEU A 10 -45.08 -13.19 41.78
N ARG A 11 -45.31 -14.50 41.65
CA ARG A 11 -44.37 -15.44 41.01
C ARG A 11 -44.21 -15.18 39.52
N ALA A 12 -45.28 -14.81 38.80
CA ALA A 12 -45.20 -14.48 37.38
C ALA A 12 -44.42 -13.16 37.14
N ARG A 13 -44.58 -12.17 38.02
CA ARG A 13 -43.85 -10.89 37.94
C ARG A 13 -42.35 -11.05 38.19
N THR A 14 -41.96 -11.82 39.20
CA THR A 14 -40.54 -12.09 39.47
C THR A 14 -39.91 -12.93 38.36
N MET A 15 -40.64 -13.90 37.81
CA MET A 15 -40.18 -14.68 36.66
C MET A 15 -40.03 -13.82 35.40
N ALA A 16 -40.94 -12.88 35.13
CA ALA A 16 -40.81 -11.97 34.00
C ALA A 16 -39.57 -11.06 34.10
N HIS A 17 -39.26 -10.56 35.31
CA HIS A 17 -38.03 -9.79 35.53
C HIS A 17 -36.78 -10.65 35.35
N LEU A 18 -36.76 -11.88 35.88
CA LEU A 18 -35.64 -12.80 35.68
C LEU A 18 -35.42 -13.10 34.19
N TRP A 19 -36.48 -13.41 33.45
CA TRP A 19 -36.43 -13.63 32.01
C TRP A 19 -35.93 -12.41 31.25
N LEU A 20 -36.41 -11.21 31.60
CA LEU A 20 -35.95 -9.97 30.98
C LEU A 20 -34.46 -9.73 31.23
N THR A 21 -33.98 -9.97 32.47
CA THR A 21 -32.55 -9.81 32.80
C THR A 21 -31.67 -10.83 32.06
N VAL A 22 -32.12 -12.08 31.93
CA VAL A 22 -31.40 -13.11 31.17
C VAL A 22 -31.34 -12.75 29.68
N LEU A 23 -32.46 -12.25 29.12
CA LEU A 23 -32.49 -11.77 27.73
C LEU A 23 -31.54 -10.58 27.53
N LEU A 24 -31.52 -9.63 28.46
CA LEU A 24 -30.61 -8.48 28.42
C LEU A 24 -29.14 -8.90 28.52
N MET A 25 -28.83 -9.88 29.36
CA MET A 25 -27.46 -10.42 29.48
C MET A 25 -27.05 -11.18 28.21
N LEU A 26 -27.95 -11.95 27.58
CA LEU A 26 -27.70 -12.63 26.30
C LEU A 26 -27.52 -11.64 25.13
N LEU A 27 -28.29 -10.54 25.14
CA LEU A 27 -28.10 -9.44 24.18
C LEU A 27 -26.77 -8.70 24.44
N ALA A 28 -26.39 -8.50 25.71
CA ALA A 28 -25.12 -7.87 26.06
C ALA A 28 -23.91 -8.73 25.65
N THR A 29 -23.93 -10.05 25.88
CA THR A 29 -22.81 -10.93 25.52
C THR A 29 -22.60 -11.04 24.02
N THR A 30 -23.66 -11.04 23.21
CA THR A 30 -23.55 -11.05 21.74
C THR A 30 -23.00 -9.74 21.16
N THR A 31 -23.26 -8.60 21.81
CA THR A 31 -22.73 -7.30 21.36
C THR A 31 -21.24 -7.09 21.67
N LEU A 32 -20.71 -7.68 22.74
CA LEU A 32 -19.27 -7.59 23.06
C LEU A 32 -18.39 -8.34 22.06
N GLU A 33 -18.77 -9.56 21.68
CA GLU A 33 -18.00 -10.38 20.72
C GLU A 33 -17.98 -9.75 19.33
N ALA A 34 -19.13 -9.23 18.86
CA ALA A 34 -19.21 -8.53 17.57
C ALA A 34 -18.31 -7.28 17.53
N ARG A 35 -18.22 -6.54 18.64
CA ARG A 35 -17.45 -5.30 18.74
C ARG A 35 -15.93 -5.51 18.72
N VAL A 36 -15.44 -6.71 19.03
CA VAL A 36 -14.00 -7.05 19.02
C VAL A 36 -13.55 -7.57 17.65
N VAL A 37 -14.40 -8.34 16.96
CA VAL A 37 -14.07 -8.94 15.66
C VAL A 37 -14.10 -7.91 14.54
N GLU A 38 -15.08 -7.00 14.53
CA GLU A 38 -15.24 -5.99 13.48
C GLU A 38 -14.03 -5.02 13.33
N PRO A 39 -13.47 -4.41 14.40
CA PRO A 39 -12.35 -3.49 14.26
C PRO A 39 -11.08 -4.18 13.76
N THR A 40 -10.86 -5.45 14.12
CA THR A 40 -9.67 -6.21 13.72
C THR A 40 -9.70 -6.56 12.23
N LEU A 41 -10.87 -6.94 11.69
CA LEU A 41 -11.00 -7.22 10.26
C LEU A 41 -10.87 -5.95 9.42
N LEU A 42 -11.39 -4.82 9.90
CA LEU A 42 -11.25 -3.53 9.22
C LEU A 42 -9.79 -3.04 9.23
N GLU A 43 -9.05 -3.22 10.32
CA GLU A 43 -7.63 -2.86 10.39
C GLU A 43 -6.76 -3.74 9.48
N MET A 44 -7.02 -5.05 9.43
CA MET A 44 -6.34 -5.97 8.51
C MET A 44 -6.70 -5.70 7.04
N ALA A 45 -7.97 -5.42 6.74
CA ALA A 45 -8.41 -5.04 5.40
C ALA A 45 -7.84 -3.68 4.97
N THR A 46 -7.77 -2.70 5.88
CA THR A 46 -7.18 -1.37 5.63
C THR A 46 -5.67 -1.45 5.45
N THR A 47 -4.98 -2.26 6.26
CA THR A 47 -3.54 -2.50 6.11
C THR A 47 -3.25 -3.22 4.80
N ARG A 48 -4.04 -4.24 4.46
CA ARG A 48 -3.88 -5.00 3.21
C ARG A 48 -4.21 -4.15 1.99
N THR A 49 -5.26 -3.34 2.02
CA THR A 49 -5.58 -2.41 0.91
C THR A 49 -4.54 -1.31 0.81
N GLY A 50 -4.07 -0.73 1.91
CA GLY A 50 -2.98 0.25 1.91
C GLY A 50 -1.69 -0.31 1.29
N HIS A 51 -1.32 -1.54 1.66
CA HIS A 51 -0.14 -2.21 1.11
C HIS A 51 -0.30 -2.55 -0.38
N LEU A 52 -1.48 -3.02 -0.80
CA LEU A 52 -1.78 -3.26 -2.22
C LEU A 52 -1.80 -1.97 -3.03
N MET A 53 -2.34 -0.88 -2.48
CA MET A 53 -2.32 0.45 -3.09
C MET A 53 -0.90 1.00 -3.23
N GLN A 54 -0.03 0.75 -2.26
CA GLN A 54 1.38 1.11 -2.37
C GLN A 54 2.09 0.26 -3.44
N ALA A 55 1.81 -1.03 -3.50
CA ALA A 55 2.39 -1.93 -4.50
C ALA A 55 1.97 -1.57 -5.93
N THR A 56 0.71 -1.18 -6.16
CA THR A 56 0.26 -0.72 -7.48
C THR A 56 0.92 0.60 -7.89
N ARG A 57 1.16 1.51 -6.93
CA ARG A 57 1.84 2.79 -7.20
C ARG A 57 3.28 2.62 -7.68
N VAL A 58 3.96 1.52 -7.33
CA VAL A 58 5.33 1.26 -7.80
C VAL A 58 5.40 1.15 -9.33
N PHE A 59 4.32 0.74 -10.00
CA PHE A 59 4.28 0.63 -11.46
C PHE A 59 3.75 1.90 -12.15
N GLU A 60 3.27 2.87 -11.39
CA GLU A 60 2.83 4.16 -11.93
C GLU A 60 4.03 5.06 -12.22
N LYS A 61 3.86 6.07 -13.07
CA LYS A 61 4.91 7.09 -13.26
C LYS A 61 5.11 7.85 -11.95
N GLY A 62 6.36 8.02 -11.53
CA GLY A 62 6.69 8.85 -10.37
C GLY A 62 6.46 10.35 -10.62
N PRO A 63 6.61 11.18 -9.58
CA PRO A 63 6.21 12.59 -9.62
C PRO A 63 7.13 13.48 -10.46
N TYR A 64 8.33 13.01 -10.83
CA TYR A 64 9.28 13.81 -11.60
C TYR A 64 9.08 13.61 -13.10
N ASP A 65 9.07 14.70 -13.85
CA ASP A 65 9.34 14.64 -15.28
C ASP A 65 10.80 14.25 -15.51
N VAL A 66 11.07 13.63 -16.66
CA VAL A 66 12.34 12.98 -16.93
C VAL A 66 12.95 13.55 -18.21
N THR A 67 14.26 13.74 -18.19
CA THR A 67 15.07 14.07 -19.36
C THR A 67 16.00 12.92 -19.72
N THR A 68 16.28 12.78 -21.01
CA THR A 68 17.16 11.75 -21.57
C THR A 68 18.24 12.43 -22.40
N VAL A 69 19.50 12.12 -22.11
CA VAL A 69 20.67 12.69 -22.80
C VAL A 69 21.56 11.56 -23.29
N THR A 70 21.82 11.52 -24.60
CA THR A 70 22.80 10.60 -25.19
C THR A 70 24.13 11.33 -25.33
N VAL A 71 25.11 10.92 -24.52
CA VAL A 71 26.49 11.40 -24.63
C VAL A 71 27.23 10.52 -25.63
N ARG A 72 27.54 11.10 -26.79
CA ARG A 72 28.33 10.44 -27.83
C ARG A 72 29.83 10.55 -27.51
N LYS A 73 30.61 9.55 -27.97
CA LYS A 73 32.07 9.69 -28.07
C LYS A 73 32.40 10.75 -29.11
N SER A 74 32.73 11.96 -28.71
CA SER A 74 33.29 12.95 -29.64
C SER A 74 34.39 13.77 -29.00
N ARG A 75 35.63 13.38 -29.35
CA ARG A 75 36.95 13.95 -28.99
C ARG A 75 37.20 14.14 -27.48
N PRO A 76 38.44 13.95 -27.01
CA PRO A 76 38.76 14.15 -25.58
C PRO A 76 38.31 15.54 -25.09
N PRO A 77 37.75 15.66 -23.88
CA PRO A 77 37.71 14.67 -22.78
C PRO A 77 36.41 13.82 -22.74
N ALA A 78 35.81 13.48 -23.88
CA ALA A 78 34.59 12.67 -23.92
C ALA A 78 34.78 11.28 -23.27
N PRO A 79 33.72 10.71 -22.63
CA PRO A 79 33.78 9.39 -22.02
C PRO A 79 34.15 8.31 -23.06
N PRO A 80 34.85 7.25 -22.64
CA PRO A 80 35.38 6.23 -23.55
C PRO A 80 34.31 5.34 -24.19
N LEU A 81 33.02 5.47 -23.85
CA LEU A 81 31.91 4.70 -24.39
C LEU A 81 30.69 5.63 -24.58
N PRO A 82 29.86 5.44 -25.62
CA PRO A 82 28.56 6.11 -25.70
C PRO A 82 27.76 5.86 -24.42
N LEU A 83 27.13 6.89 -23.89
CA LEU A 83 26.45 6.82 -22.60
C LEU A 83 25.03 7.39 -22.74
N LEU A 84 24.05 6.66 -22.22
CA LEU A 84 22.68 7.11 -22.08
C LEU A 84 22.46 7.57 -20.63
N LEU A 85 22.10 8.84 -20.45
CA LEU A 85 21.75 9.43 -19.16
C LEU A 85 20.25 9.65 -19.10
N VAL A 86 19.61 9.22 -18.01
CA VAL A 86 18.19 9.46 -17.76
C VAL A 86 18.03 9.98 -16.35
N SER A 87 17.38 11.13 -16.17
CA SER A 87 17.34 11.82 -14.86
C SER A 87 16.09 12.69 -14.70
N PRO A 88 15.67 13.01 -13.47
CA PRO A 88 14.66 14.03 -13.21
C PRO A 88 14.98 15.35 -13.92
N ASN A 89 13.99 15.97 -14.56
CA ASN A 89 14.09 17.28 -15.21
C ASN A 89 13.94 18.42 -14.19
N THR A 90 14.52 18.26 -13.00
CA THR A 90 14.49 19.24 -11.91
C THR A 90 15.84 19.26 -11.24
N THR A 91 16.23 20.41 -10.67
CA THR A 91 17.49 20.53 -9.93
C THR A 91 17.35 19.85 -8.57
N GLY A 92 18.31 19.01 -8.20
CA GLY A 92 18.31 18.31 -6.92
C GLY A 92 19.45 17.31 -6.81
N LEU A 93 19.62 16.75 -5.60
CA LEU A 93 20.52 15.63 -5.36
C LEU A 93 19.72 14.34 -5.45
N PHE A 94 20.10 13.47 -6.38
CA PHE A 94 19.44 12.19 -6.62
C PHE A 94 20.46 11.05 -6.57
N PRO A 95 20.11 9.89 -6.01
CA PRO A 95 20.94 8.69 -6.08
C PRO A 95 21.21 8.28 -7.54
N VAL A 96 22.40 7.73 -7.79
CA VAL A 96 22.85 7.32 -9.12
C VAL A 96 22.86 5.80 -9.25
N ILE A 97 22.30 5.29 -10.34
CA ILE A 97 22.33 3.87 -10.73
C ILE A 97 23.19 3.73 -12.00
N LEU A 98 24.25 2.94 -11.91
CA LEU A 98 25.00 2.49 -13.08
C LEU A 98 24.35 1.21 -13.62
N PHE A 99 23.86 1.26 -14.86
CA PHE A 99 23.24 0.11 -15.52
C PHE A 99 24.09 -0.36 -16.70
N VAL A 100 24.45 -1.65 -16.72
CA VAL A 100 25.17 -2.29 -17.82
C VAL A 100 24.25 -3.36 -18.42
N HIS A 101 23.96 -3.26 -19.71
CA HIS A 101 23.07 -4.20 -20.39
C HIS A 101 23.74 -5.56 -20.65
N GLY A 102 22.92 -6.57 -20.94
CA GLY A 102 23.39 -7.90 -21.33
C GLY A 102 23.88 -7.99 -22.79
N MET A 103 24.29 -9.19 -23.20
CA MET A 103 24.75 -9.46 -24.56
C MET A 103 23.67 -9.21 -25.62
N LEU A 104 24.07 -8.71 -26.79
CA LEU A 104 23.20 -8.45 -27.97
C LEU A 104 22.07 -7.42 -27.75
N LEU A 105 22.14 -6.62 -26.69
CA LEU A 105 21.21 -5.53 -26.43
C LEU A 105 21.92 -4.18 -26.51
N GLN A 106 21.15 -3.12 -26.70
CA GLN A 106 21.58 -1.74 -26.60
C GLN A 106 21.08 -1.13 -25.29
N ASN A 107 21.79 -0.14 -24.77
CA ASN A 107 21.31 0.60 -23.59
C ASN A 107 19.93 1.26 -23.83
N SER A 108 19.62 1.63 -25.08
CA SER A 108 18.34 2.21 -25.48
C SER A 108 17.15 1.25 -25.39
N ASP A 109 17.39 -0.06 -25.40
CA ASP A 109 16.31 -1.07 -25.31
C ASP A 109 15.60 -1.01 -23.94
N TYR A 110 16.23 -0.39 -22.94
CA TYR A 110 15.69 -0.20 -21.59
C TYR A 110 15.14 1.21 -21.35
N SER A 111 14.96 2.03 -22.39
CA SER A 111 14.62 3.45 -22.24
C SER A 111 13.37 3.70 -21.38
N ASP A 112 12.33 2.89 -21.52
CA ASP A 112 11.09 3.08 -20.76
C ASP A 112 11.24 2.66 -19.30
N LEU A 113 11.99 1.59 -19.03
CA LEU A 113 12.37 1.23 -17.66
C LEU A 113 13.18 2.35 -17.01
N PHE A 114 14.13 2.93 -17.75
CA PHE A 114 14.95 4.01 -17.23
C PHE A 114 14.14 5.26 -16.93
N LYS A 115 13.20 5.64 -17.80
CA LYS A 115 12.29 6.77 -17.54
C LYS A 115 11.42 6.52 -16.32
N HIS A 116 10.90 5.31 -16.17
CA HIS A 116 10.07 4.95 -15.02
C HIS A 116 10.86 5.08 -13.70
N ILE A 117 12.06 4.50 -13.63
CA ILE A 117 12.93 4.60 -12.45
C ILE A 117 13.34 6.07 -12.20
N ALA A 118 13.72 6.81 -13.24
CA ALA A 118 14.10 8.21 -13.10
C ALA A 118 12.95 9.11 -12.62
N SER A 119 11.70 8.82 -13.02
CA SER A 119 10.52 9.53 -12.54
C SER A 119 10.28 9.38 -11.03
N HIS A 120 10.91 8.39 -10.38
CA HIS A 120 10.92 8.18 -8.93
C HIS A 120 12.09 8.85 -8.21
N GLY A 121 12.90 9.67 -8.91
CA GLY A 121 13.99 10.43 -8.29
C GLY A 121 15.33 9.71 -8.31
N TYR A 122 15.67 9.04 -9.41
CA TYR A 122 16.98 8.40 -9.62
C TYR A 122 17.63 8.93 -10.89
N VAL A 123 18.96 9.01 -10.89
CA VAL A 123 19.76 9.28 -12.09
C VAL A 123 20.30 7.96 -12.59
N ILE A 124 20.09 7.66 -13.87
CA ILE A 124 20.59 6.45 -14.51
C ILE A 124 21.72 6.81 -15.46
N VAL A 125 22.82 6.09 -15.31
CA VAL A 125 24.01 6.14 -16.15
C VAL A 125 24.10 4.79 -16.83
N ALA A 126 23.83 4.73 -18.14
CA ALA A 126 23.79 3.48 -18.90
C ALA A 126 24.79 3.49 -20.07
N PRO A 127 26.03 3.02 -19.87
CA PRO A 127 27.02 2.89 -20.95
C PRO A 127 26.55 1.88 -22.00
N GLN A 128 26.93 2.12 -23.26
CA GLN A 128 26.88 1.12 -24.32
C GLN A 128 28.19 0.33 -24.26
N VAL A 129 28.12 -0.96 -23.91
CA VAL A 129 29.25 -1.89 -23.88
C VAL A 129 29.22 -2.88 -25.03
#